data_AF-A0A953DD91-F1
#
_entry.id   AF-A0A953DD91-F1
#
_cell.length_a   1.000
_cell.length_b   1.000
_cell.length_c   1.000
_cell.angle_alpha   90.00
_cell.angle_beta   90.00
_cell.angle_gamma   90.00
#
_symmetry.space_group_name_H-M   'P 1'
#
loop_
_entity.id
_entity.type
_entity.pdbx_description
1 polymer ?
#
loop_
_entity_poly.entity_id
_entity_poly.type
_entity_poly.pdbx_seq_one_letter_code
_entity_poly.pdbx_strand_id
1 'polypeptide(L)'
;MAILATPLAAPLIREVAREAVRAGALVSSLLQLPGLMEILLKEASEEQLTFVSPLQRLLWEEYAALLDIESEENTCELSGVDPARLALAQQAASVMREIVQERTLPDRRHDPQSLRWTATMFPTPACAQNAGMSLSDFEGLSRRGLLFG
;
A
#
# COMPACT_ATOMS: atom_id res chain seq x y z
N MET A 1 6.78 12.99 -1.61
CA MET A 1 6.78 11.58 -1.18
C MET A 1 5.38 11.24 -0.71
N ALA A 2 4.83 10.12 -1.17
CA ALA A 2 3.59 9.57 -0.68
C ALA A 2 3.87 8.40 0.28
N ILE A 3 3.06 8.28 1.33
CA ILE A 3 3.06 7.15 2.26
C ILE A 3 1.68 6.47 2.15
N LEU A 4 1.66 5.19 1.80
CA LEU A 4 0.47 4.34 1.80
C LEU A 4 0.51 3.43 3.02
N ALA A 5 -0.62 3.32 3.72
CA ALA A 5 -0.73 2.47 4.90
C ALA A 5 -2.19 2.32 5.34
N THR A 6 -2.44 1.50 6.36
CA THR A 6 -3.64 1.62 7.19
C THR A 6 -3.37 2.51 8.42
N PRO A 7 -4.41 2.95 9.16
CA PRO A 7 -4.24 3.65 10.43
C PRO A 7 -3.43 2.87 11.49
N LEU A 8 -3.33 1.54 11.38
CA LEU A 8 -2.56 0.72 12.33
C LEU A 8 -1.07 1.06 12.32
N ALA A 9 -0.53 1.47 11.17
CA ALA A 9 0.87 1.88 11.04
C ALA A 9 1.15 3.31 11.50
N ALA A 10 0.19 4.00 12.15
CA ALA A 10 0.35 5.39 12.59
C ALA A 10 1.68 5.68 13.33
N PRO A 11 2.21 4.81 14.20
CA PRO A 11 3.52 5.04 14.82
C PRO A 11 4.65 5.17 13.79
N LEU A 12 4.74 4.23 12.83
CA LEU A 12 5.79 4.25 11.79
C LEU A 12 5.61 5.42 10.82
N ILE A 13 4.36 5.72 10.42
CA ILE A 13 4.05 6.85 9.54
C ILE A 13 4.57 8.17 10.15
N ARG A 14 4.36 8.38 11.47
CA ARG A 14 4.83 9.59 12.16
C ARG A 14 6.35 9.71 12.17
N GLU A 15 7.07 8.60 12.36
CA GLU A 15 8.54 8.59 12.35
C GLU A 15 9.09 8.81 10.93
N VAL A 16 8.55 8.12 9.93
CA VAL A 16 8.92 8.33 8.52
C VAL A 16 8.66 9.77 8.10
N ALA A 17 7.47 10.30 8.40
CA ALA A 17 7.13 11.69 8.06
C ALA A 17 8.09 12.68 8.72
N ARG A 18 8.49 12.44 9.99
CA ARG A 18 9.45 13.28 10.70
C ARG A 18 10.80 13.32 9.98
N GLU A 19 11.35 12.18 9.63
CA GLU A 19 12.65 12.10 8.95
C GLU A 19 12.57 12.64 7.51
N ALA A 20 11.50 12.34 6.79
CA ALA A 20 11.28 12.84 5.44
C ALA A 20 11.18 14.39 5.42
N VAL A 21 10.45 14.99 6.36
CA VAL A 21 10.35 16.45 6.49
C VAL A 21 11.71 17.05 6.86
N ARG A 22 12.47 16.43 7.78
CA ARG A 22 13.84 16.87 8.12
C ARG A 22 14.78 16.84 6.91
N ALA A 23 14.58 15.89 6.00
CA ALA A 23 15.30 15.79 4.74
C ALA A 23 14.78 16.74 3.64
N GLY A 24 13.77 17.58 3.93
CA GLY A 24 13.20 18.54 2.99
C GLY A 24 12.17 17.95 2.02
N ALA A 25 11.66 16.75 2.26
CA ALA A 25 10.62 16.16 1.43
C ALA A 25 9.24 16.81 1.69
N LEU A 26 8.47 16.99 0.62
CA LEU A 26 7.03 17.29 0.70
C LEU A 26 6.27 15.97 0.90
N VAL A 27 5.65 15.79 2.06
CA VAL A 27 5.07 14.52 2.50
C VAL A 27 3.54 14.56 2.45
N SER A 28 2.96 13.52 1.84
CA SER A 28 1.53 13.23 1.87
C SER A 28 1.31 11.80 2.34
N SER A 29 0.24 11.54 3.09
CA SER A 29 -0.18 10.19 3.49
C SER A 29 -1.56 9.86 2.94
N LEU A 30 -1.73 8.68 2.37
CA LEU A 30 -3.02 8.11 2.05
C LEU A 30 -3.26 6.88 2.93
N LEU A 31 -4.29 6.97 3.78
CA LEU A 31 -4.67 5.89 4.67
C LEU A 31 -5.83 5.09 4.07
N GLN A 32 -5.65 3.77 3.99
CA GLN A 32 -6.71 2.84 3.63
C GLN A 32 -7.41 2.38 4.89
N LEU A 33 -8.72 2.64 4.95
CA LEU A 33 -9.54 2.19 6.06
C LEU A 33 -9.84 0.68 5.88
N PRO A 34 -9.55 -0.17 6.88
CA PRO A 34 -9.96 -1.57 6.86
C PRO A 34 -11.47 -1.70 6.63
N GLY A 35 -11.86 -2.74 5.89
CA GLY A 35 -13.24 -3.05 5.51
C GLY A 35 -13.78 -2.28 4.31
N LEU A 36 -13.15 -1.17 3.90
CA LEU A 36 -13.66 -0.36 2.79
C LEU A 36 -13.64 -1.13 1.46
N MET A 37 -12.60 -1.92 1.23
CA MET A 37 -12.50 -2.75 0.02
C MET A 37 -13.54 -3.88 0.02
N GLU A 38 -13.79 -4.49 1.18
CA GLU A 38 -14.83 -5.51 1.33
C GLU A 38 -16.24 -4.95 1.05
N ILE A 39 -16.56 -3.77 1.57
CA ILE A 39 -17.82 -3.06 1.30
C ILE A 39 -17.96 -2.80 -0.21
N LEU A 40 -16.95 -2.21 -0.84
CA LEU A 40 -16.97 -1.93 -2.27
C LEU A 40 -17.19 -3.24 -3.05
N LEU A 41 -16.42 -4.27 -2.74
CA LEU A 41 -16.51 -5.55 -3.43
C LEU A 41 -17.82 -6.28 -3.18
N LYS A 42 -18.53 -6.09 -2.06
CA LYS A 42 -19.82 -6.74 -1.81
C LYS A 42 -21.03 -5.95 -2.31
N GLU A 43 -20.97 -4.63 -2.25
CA GLU A 43 -22.16 -3.78 -2.39
C GLU A 43 -22.19 -2.96 -3.69
N ALA A 44 -21.04 -2.70 -4.31
CA ALA A 44 -20.95 -1.78 -5.44
C ALA A 44 -21.61 -2.31 -6.72
N SER A 45 -22.07 -1.40 -7.58
CA SER A 45 -22.43 -1.73 -8.96
C SER A 45 -21.18 -2.06 -9.80
N GLU A 46 -21.36 -2.65 -10.97
CA GLU A 46 -20.24 -2.88 -11.91
C GLU A 46 -19.55 -1.55 -12.32
N GLU A 47 -20.33 -0.48 -12.51
CA GLU A 47 -19.79 0.86 -12.81
C GLU A 47 -18.89 1.36 -11.66
N GLN A 48 -19.31 1.18 -10.41
CA GLN A 48 -18.52 1.55 -9.24
C GLN A 48 -17.28 0.65 -9.04
N LEU A 49 -17.37 -0.65 -9.35
CA LEU A 49 -16.22 -1.57 -9.32
C LEU A 49 -15.18 -1.27 -10.39
N THR A 50 -15.62 -0.68 -11.50
CA THR A 50 -14.76 -0.32 -12.63
C THR A 50 -14.25 1.12 -12.58
N PHE A 51 -14.63 1.88 -11.54
CA PHE A 51 -14.15 3.23 -11.31
C PHE A 51 -12.66 3.25 -10.94
N VAL A 52 -11.84 3.83 -11.81
CA VAL A 52 -10.42 4.06 -11.53
C VAL A 52 -10.26 5.37 -10.75
N SER A 53 -9.86 5.27 -9.49
CA SER A 53 -9.73 6.43 -8.61
C SER A 53 -8.66 7.43 -9.12
N PRO A 54 -9.02 8.71 -9.34
CA PRO A 54 -8.04 9.75 -9.69
C PRO A 54 -6.95 9.93 -8.63
N LEU A 55 -7.28 9.66 -7.36
CA LEU A 55 -6.32 9.72 -6.26
C LEU A 55 -5.23 8.64 -6.41
N GLN A 56 -5.62 7.42 -6.79
CA GLN A 56 -4.67 6.35 -7.06
C GLN A 56 -3.80 6.68 -8.28
N ARG A 57 -4.38 7.26 -9.33
CA ARG A 57 -3.62 7.72 -10.50
C ARG A 57 -2.54 8.72 -10.12
N LEU A 58 -2.91 9.75 -9.37
CA LEU A 58 -2.01 10.81 -8.95
C LEU A 58 -0.81 10.26 -8.15
N LEU A 59 -1.02 9.24 -7.31
CA LEU A 59 0.06 8.60 -6.56
C LEU A 59 1.14 7.99 -7.46
N TRP A 60 0.72 7.32 -8.54
CA TRP A 60 1.66 6.67 -9.46
C TRP A 60 2.21 7.63 -10.52
N GLU A 61 1.41 8.59 -10.98
CA GLU A 61 1.76 9.52 -12.06
C GLU A 61 2.57 10.75 -11.59
N GLU A 62 2.36 11.27 -10.37
CA GLU A 62 2.91 12.57 -9.99
C GLU A 62 3.98 12.50 -8.90
N TYR A 63 3.98 11.46 -8.06
CA TYR A 63 4.96 11.36 -6.98
C TYR A 63 6.31 10.85 -7.49
N ALA A 64 7.38 11.44 -6.97
CA ALA A 64 8.76 10.99 -7.19
C ALA A 64 9.20 9.87 -6.23
N ALA A 65 8.48 9.68 -5.12
CA ALA A 65 8.76 8.63 -4.15
C ALA A 65 7.48 8.15 -3.45
N LEU A 66 7.37 6.84 -3.26
CA LEU A 66 6.27 6.14 -2.60
C LEU A 66 6.83 5.16 -1.56
N LEU A 67 6.33 5.24 -0.34
CA LEU A 67 6.52 4.20 0.67
C LEU A 67 5.19 3.50 0.90
N ASP A 68 5.14 2.20 0.67
CA ASP A 68 4.01 1.36 1.05
C ASP A 68 4.28 0.67 2.39
N ILE A 69 3.34 0.75 3.33
CA ILE A 69 3.44 0.15 4.66
C ILE A 69 2.31 -0.86 4.83
N GLU A 70 2.63 -2.12 4.57
CA GLU A 70 1.74 -3.25 4.79
C GLU A 70 1.39 -3.35 6.28
N SER A 71 0.12 -3.20 6.59
CA SER A 71 -0.37 -3.02 7.97
C SER A 71 -1.80 -3.53 8.12
N GLU A 72 -2.05 -4.71 7.56
CA GLU A 72 -3.38 -5.32 7.50
C GLU A 72 -3.94 -5.61 8.90
N GLU A 73 -5.22 -5.28 9.10
CA GLU A 73 -5.98 -5.65 10.30
C GLU A 73 -6.59 -7.06 10.20
N ASN A 74 -6.84 -7.53 8.97
CA ASN A 74 -7.46 -8.82 8.70
C ASN A 74 -6.96 -9.38 7.36
N THR A 75 -6.10 -10.39 7.40
CA THR A 75 -5.55 -11.05 6.20
C THR A 75 -6.59 -11.88 5.45
N CYS A 76 -7.76 -12.10 6.05
CA CYS A 76 -8.89 -12.83 5.47
C CYS A 76 -10.08 -11.92 5.12
N GLU A 77 -9.87 -10.60 5.05
CA GLU A 77 -10.92 -9.59 4.80
C GLU A 77 -11.77 -9.92 3.57
N LEU A 78 -11.17 -10.43 2.50
CA LEU A 78 -11.85 -10.70 1.24
C LEU A 78 -12.28 -12.17 1.05
N SER A 79 -12.13 -13.02 2.06
CA SER A 79 -12.38 -14.47 1.96
C SER A 79 -13.83 -14.84 1.58
N GLY A 80 -14.79 -13.97 1.90
CA GLY A 80 -16.22 -14.14 1.58
C GLY A 80 -16.71 -13.37 0.35
N VAL A 81 -15.81 -12.75 -0.43
CA VAL A 81 -16.18 -11.98 -1.63
C VAL A 81 -16.35 -12.90 -2.83
N ASP A 82 -17.35 -12.60 -3.68
CA ASP A 82 -17.55 -13.28 -4.95
C ASP A 82 -16.30 -13.13 -5.86
N PRO A 83 -15.66 -14.23 -6.28
CA PRO A 83 -14.49 -14.19 -7.17
C PRO A 83 -14.72 -13.42 -8.47
N ALA A 84 -15.94 -13.41 -9.03
CA ALA A 84 -16.24 -12.68 -10.26
C ALA A 84 -16.14 -11.16 -10.06
N ARG A 85 -16.56 -10.67 -8.89
CA ARG A 85 -16.49 -9.25 -8.53
C ARG A 85 -15.06 -8.82 -8.24
N LEU A 86 -14.27 -9.69 -7.60
CA LEU A 86 -12.84 -9.49 -7.42
C LEU A 86 -12.11 -9.42 -8.78
N ALA A 87 -12.41 -10.34 -9.69
CA ALA A 87 -11.83 -10.35 -11.04
C ALA A 87 -12.17 -9.07 -11.83
N LEU A 88 -13.42 -8.59 -11.74
CA LEU A 88 -13.84 -7.34 -12.39
C LEU A 88 -13.05 -6.13 -11.86
N ALA A 89 -12.92 -6.00 -10.54
CA ALA A 89 -12.14 -4.92 -9.92
C ALA A 89 -10.65 -4.98 -10.33
N GLN A 90 -10.05 -6.18 -10.36
CA GLN A 90 -8.67 -6.38 -10.81
C GLN A 90 -8.49 -6.04 -12.30
N GLN A 91 -9.48 -6.38 -13.13
CA GLN A 91 -9.48 -6.02 -14.54
C GLN A 91 -9.57 -4.50 -14.72
N ALA A 92 -10.39 -3.79 -13.96
CA ALA A 92 -10.45 -2.33 -14.02
C ALA A 92 -9.12 -1.68 -13.57
N ALA A 93 -8.53 -2.20 -12.49
CA ALA A 93 -7.22 -1.75 -12.00
C ALA A 93 -6.09 -2.02 -13.01
N SER A 94 -6.29 -2.91 -13.99
CA SER A 94 -5.28 -3.21 -15.00
C SER A 94 -4.84 -2.01 -15.82
N VAL A 95 -5.71 -1.01 -15.98
CA VAL A 95 -5.43 0.23 -16.72
C VAL A 95 -4.22 0.96 -16.11
N MET A 96 -3.97 0.78 -14.81
CA MET A 96 -2.83 1.37 -14.13
C MET A 96 -1.52 0.59 -14.32
N ARG A 97 -1.57 -0.65 -14.82
CA ARG A 97 -0.38 -1.51 -14.90
C ARG A 97 0.72 -0.91 -15.76
N GLU A 98 0.37 -0.30 -16.89
CA GLU A 98 1.35 0.30 -17.80
C GLU A 98 2.08 1.47 -17.11
N ILE A 99 1.35 2.36 -16.43
CA ILE A 99 1.91 3.50 -15.70
C ILE A 99 2.84 3.02 -14.57
N VAL A 100 2.37 2.07 -13.76
CA VAL A 100 3.13 1.52 -12.63
C VAL A 100 4.40 0.84 -13.16
N GLN A 101 4.27 0.01 -14.18
CA GLN A 101 5.38 -0.71 -14.78
C GLN A 101 6.42 0.27 -15.32
N GLU A 102 6.03 1.21 -16.18
CA GLU A 102 6.94 2.18 -16.80
C GLU A 102 7.73 2.98 -15.75
N ARG A 103 7.07 3.38 -14.65
CA ARG A 103 7.69 4.25 -13.64
C ARG A 103 8.51 3.51 -12.59
N THR A 104 8.28 2.22 -12.37
CA THR A 104 9.00 1.43 -11.34
C THR A 104 10.11 0.55 -11.91
N LEU A 105 10.36 0.64 -13.22
CA LEU A 105 11.42 -0.06 -13.92
C LEU A 105 12.81 0.14 -13.24
N PRO A 106 13.54 -0.94 -12.88
CA PRO A 106 14.79 -0.83 -12.13
C PRO A 106 15.90 -0.03 -12.81
N ASP A 107 15.98 -0.12 -14.14
CA ASP A 107 16.96 0.59 -14.98
C ASP A 107 16.71 2.10 -15.05
N ARG A 108 15.50 2.54 -14.69
CA ARG A 108 15.11 3.95 -14.68
C ARG A 108 15.25 4.61 -13.32
N ARG A 109 15.80 3.96 -12.28
CA ARG A 109 15.93 4.55 -10.92
C ARG A 109 16.66 5.90 -10.85
N HIS A 110 17.48 6.23 -11.85
CA HIS A 110 18.17 7.50 -11.98
C HIS A 110 17.43 8.54 -12.84
N ASP A 111 16.34 8.15 -13.50
CA ASP A 111 15.46 9.01 -14.27
C ASP A 111 14.61 9.88 -13.31
N PRO A 112 14.62 11.22 -13.44
CA PRO A 112 13.77 12.10 -12.65
C PRO A 112 12.26 11.82 -12.76
N GLN A 113 11.83 11.16 -13.83
CA GLN A 113 10.43 10.76 -14.05
C GLN A 113 10.09 9.37 -13.49
N SER A 114 11.08 8.62 -13.00
CA SER A 114 10.85 7.34 -12.34
C SER A 114 10.27 7.53 -10.94
N LEU A 115 9.44 6.58 -10.52
CA LEU A 115 8.97 6.49 -9.15
C LEU A 115 9.95 5.65 -8.34
N ARG A 116 10.58 6.26 -7.33
CA ARG A 116 11.30 5.51 -6.30
C ARG A 116 10.29 4.91 -5.32
N TRP A 117 10.09 3.61 -5.40
CA TRP A 117 9.13 2.93 -4.52
C TRP A 117 9.85 1.93 -3.60
N THR A 118 9.31 1.77 -2.40
CA THR A 118 9.69 0.69 -1.49
C THR A 118 8.47 0.28 -0.66
N ALA A 119 8.43 -0.98 -0.28
CA ALA A 119 7.44 -1.53 0.64
C ALA A 119 8.12 -1.95 1.94
N THR A 120 7.41 -1.77 3.04
CA THR A 120 7.77 -2.36 4.32
C THR A 120 6.53 -2.84 5.04
N MET A 121 6.72 -3.58 6.12
CA MET A 121 5.63 -4.17 6.88
C MET A 121 5.65 -3.66 8.32
N PHE A 122 4.51 -3.12 8.75
CA PHE A 122 4.26 -2.78 10.13
C PHE A 122 3.65 -3.98 10.86
N PRO A 123 4.19 -4.38 12.02
CA PRO A 123 3.70 -5.54 12.74
C PRO A 123 2.29 -5.32 13.28
N THR A 124 1.35 -6.16 12.84
CA THR A 124 -0.02 -6.22 13.37
C THR A 124 -0.31 -7.61 13.93
N PRO A 125 -1.29 -7.77 14.84
CA PRO A 125 -1.71 -9.08 15.32
C PRO A 125 -2.11 -10.03 14.19
N ALA A 126 -2.80 -9.52 13.15
CA ALA A 126 -3.23 -10.34 12.02
C ALA A 126 -2.05 -10.84 11.18
N CYS A 127 -1.07 -9.97 10.88
CA CYS A 127 0.13 -10.40 10.17
C CYS A 127 0.94 -11.42 10.99
N ALA A 128 1.05 -11.23 12.31
CA ALA A 128 1.73 -12.19 13.18
C ALA A 128 1.03 -13.56 13.22
N GLN A 129 -0.30 -13.57 13.34
CA GLN A 129 -1.10 -14.79 13.30
C GLN A 129 -0.96 -15.52 11.96
N ASN A 130 -1.04 -14.78 10.85
CA ASN A 130 -0.88 -15.33 9.51
C ASN A 130 0.52 -15.93 9.29
N ALA A 131 1.55 -15.35 9.93
CA ALA A 131 2.91 -15.88 9.94
C ALA A 131 3.12 -17.04 10.93
N GLY A 132 2.11 -17.42 11.73
CA GLY A 132 2.24 -18.45 12.76
C GLY A 132 3.15 -18.04 13.93
N MET A 133 3.28 -16.73 14.18
CA MET A 133 4.20 -16.16 15.18
C MET A 133 3.43 -15.44 16.29
N SER A 134 4.07 -15.26 17.44
CA SER A 134 3.61 -14.26 18.40
C SER A 134 3.85 -12.85 17.84
N LEU A 135 3.08 -11.86 18.30
CA LEU A 135 3.29 -10.47 17.88
C LEU A 135 4.71 -9.99 18.18
N SER A 136 5.25 -10.34 19.35
CA SER A 136 6.61 -9.94 19.75
C SER A 136 7.69 -10.53 18.83
N ASP A 137 7.55 -11.79 18.42
CA ASP A 137 8.50 -12.43 17.50
C ASP A 137 8.43 -11.79 16.11
N PHE A 138 7.21 -11.46 15.67
CA PHE A 138 6.95 -10.80 14.40
C PHE A 138 7.49 -9.36 14.36
N GLU A 139 7.31 -8.59 15.43
CA GLU A 139 7.93 -7.27 15.60
C GLU A 139 9.47 -7.36 15.49
N GLY A 140 10.06 -8.37 16.13
CA GLY A 140 11.49 -8.62 16.05
C GLY A 140 11.96 -8.95 14.63
N LEU A 141 11.15 -9.70 13.86
CA LEU A 141 11.42 -10.00 12.46
C LEU A 141 11.34 -8.75 11.58
N SER A 142 10.25 -7.98 11.68
CA SER A 142 10.03 -6.74 10.92
C SER A 142 11.17 -5.73 11.15
N ARG A 143 11.60 -5.51 12.39
CA ARG A 143 12.75 -4.64 12.71
C ARG A 143 14.05 -5.08 12.05
N ARG A 144 14.29 -6.40 11.94
CA ARG A 144 15.49 -6.92 11.25
C ARG A 144 15.37 -6.74 9.74
N GLY A 145 14.20 -6.97 9.15
CA GLY A 145 13.96 -6.78 7.71
C GLY A 145 14.19 -5.34 7.24
N LEU A 146 13.81 -4.35 8.07
CA LEU A 146 14.05 -2.93 7.84
C LEU A 146 15.54 -2.52 7.83
N LEU A 147 16.44 -3.34 8.38
CA LEU A 147 17.89 -3.06 8.45
C LEU A 147 18.68 -3.66 7.26
N PHE A 148 18.02 -4.42 6.37
CA PHE A 148 18.67 -5.12 5.25
C PHE A 148 18.13 -4.69 3.86
N GLY A 149 17.37 -3.58 3.77
CA GLY A 149 16.82 -3.03 2.52
C GLY A 149 17.56 -1.82 1.99
#